data_AF-A0AAV0E5N7-F1
#
_entry.id   AF-A0AAV0E5N7-F1
#
_cell.length_a   1.000
_cell.length_b   1.000
_cell.length_c   1.000
_cell.angle_alpha   90.00
_cell.angle_beta   90.00
_cell.angle_gamma   90.00
#
_symmetry.space_group_name_H-M   'P 1'
#
loop_
_entity.id
_entity.type
_entity.pdbx_description
1 polymer ?
#
loop_
_entity_poly.entity_id
_entity_poly.type
_entity_poly.pdbx_seq_one_letter_code
_entity_poly.pdbx_strand_id
1 'polypeptide(L)'
;MAVRPFHFIASGHHNRILLFNQTLSSFICPNRPLLGFPLSVTQQPRKQTPLQRLYSSQRLRPRVYFPETLAQKFGKAIRRPGAPSKARVYADVNVTRPKEYWDYESLAIQWGEQDDYEVVRKVGRGKYSEVFEGVHSTNNEKCIIKILKPVKKKKIKREVKILQNLCGGPNIVKLLDVVRDQQSKTPSLVFEYVKNTDFKVLYPTLSDFDIRYYIYELLKALDFCHSQGIMHRDVKPHNVLIDHEKRKLWLIDWGLAEFYHPGEEFNVRVASRYFKGPELLVDLQDYDYSLDMWSLGCMFAGMIFRKEPFFHGQDNYDQLVKIAKSALGSFNRHSRNKKMEQRREH
;
A
#
# COMPACT_ATOMS: atom_id res chain seq x y z
N MET A 1 2.01 -25.11 13.27
CA MET A 1 1.22 -25.94 12.35
C MET A 1 1.71 -25.64 10.95
N ALA A 2 2.43 -26.58 10.35
CA ALA A 2 3.00 -26.42 9.01
C ALA A 2 1.88 -26.51 7.96
N VAL A 3 1.70 -25.45 7.17
CA VAL A 3 0.83 -25.47 5.99
C VAL A 3 1.61 -26.13 4.87
N ARG A 4 1.18 -27.31 4.42
CA ARG A 4 1.76 -28.00 3.27
C ARG A 4 1.48 -27.22 1.97
N PRO A 5 2.39 -27.21 0.98
CA PRO A 5 2.17 -26.53 -0.29
C PRO A 5 1.07 -27.22 -1.10
N PHE A 6 0.19 -26.45 -1.72
CA PHE A 6 -0.77 -26.96 -2.69
C PHE A 6 -0.06 -27.33 -4.00
N HIS A 7 -0.09 -28.62 -4.37
CA HIS A 7 0.18 -29.06 -5.73
C HIS A 7 -1.06 -28.79 -6.59
N PHE A 8 -0.89 -28.04 -7.68
CA PHE A 8 -1.89 -27.94 -8.75
C PHE A 8 -1.74 -29.15 -9.67
N ILE A 9 -2.77 -29.99 -9.75
CA ILE A 9 -2.98 -30.92 -10.87
C ILE A 9 -4.10 -30.31 -11.71
N ALA A 10 -3.78 -29.99 -12.96
CA ALA A 10 -4.76 -29.57 -13.95
C ALA A 10 -5.38 -30.81 -14.59
N SER A 11 -6.70 -30.98 -14.48
CA SER A 11 -7.46 -31.87 -15.36
C SER A 11 -8.63 -31.08 -15.92
N GLY A 12 -8.63 -30.91 -17.25
CA GLY A 12 -9.69 -30.23 -17.97
C GLY A 12 -10.95 -31.08 -18.10
N HIS A 13 -12.10 -30.42 -18.13
CA HIS A 13 -13.21 -30.74 -19.03
C HIS A 13 -14.22 -29.59 -19.10
N HIS A 14 -14.78 -29.43 -20.30
CA HIS A 14 -15.61 -28.35 -20.81
C HIS A 14 -17.08 -28.33 -20.32
N ASN A 15 -17.68 -27.14 -20.46
CA ASN A 15 -19.10 -26.80 -20.74
C ASN A 15 -20.17 -26.96 -19.64
N ARG A 16 -20.81 -25.84 -19.24
CA ARG A 16 -22.09 -25.35 -19.80
C ARG A 16 -22.57 -24.06 -19.12
N ILE A 17 -23.09 -23.16 -19.95
CA ILE A 17 -23.82 -21.93 -19.66
C ILE A 17 -25.24 -22.27 -19.20
N LEU A 18 -25.80 -21.53 -18.22
CA LEU A 18 -27.25 -21.28 -18.13
C LEU A 18 -27.50 -19.87 -17.58
N LEU A 19 -28.11 -19.04 -18.44
CA LEU A 19 -28.72 -17.74 -18.13
C LEU A 19 -30.08 -17.97 -17.47
N PHE A 20 -30.45 -17.12 -16.51
CA PHE A 20 -31.86 -16.81 -16.27
C PHE A 20 -32.04 -15.32 -16.07
N ASN A 21 -32.97 -14.80 -16.85
CA ASN A 21 -33.36 -13.41 -17.03
C ASN A 21 -34.70 -13.22 -16.31
N GLN A 22 -34.91 -12.11 -15.60
CA GLN A 22 -36.26 -11.58 -15.36
C GLN A 22 -36.19 -10.05 -15.17
N THR A 23 -36.87 -9.38 -16.08
CA THR A 23 -37.13 -7.95 -16.27
C THR A 23 -38.56 -7.65 -15.78
N LEU A 24 -38.84 -6.56 -15.07
CA LEU A 24 -39.51 -5.28 -15.47
C LEU A 24 -40.22 -4.75 -14.18
N SER A 25 -40.52 -3.48 -13.91
CA SER A 25 -40.50 -2.20 -14.65
C SER A 25 -40.76 -1.03 -13.67
N SER A 26 -40.08 0.11 -13.91
CA SER A 26 -40.46 1.55 -13.87
C SER A 26 -41.66 2.06 -12.99
N PHE A 27 -41.62 3.25 -12.37
CA PHE A 27 -41.58 4.57 -13.05
C PHE A 27 -41.38 5.80 -12.11
N ILE A 28 -40.71 6.83 -12.67
CA ILE A 28 -41.00 8.30 -12.68
C ILE A 28 -40.74 9.20 -11.44
N CYS A 29 -39.76 10.12 -11.62
CA CYS A 29 -39.63 11.45 -10.98
C CYS A 29 -40.57 12.49 -11.63
N PRO A 30 -40.80 13.71 -11.08
CA PRO A 30 -39.87 14.82 -11.42
C PRO A 30 -39.75 15.99 -10.40
N ASN A 31 -38.66 16.75 -10.61
CA ASN A 31 -38.47 18.22 -10.50
C ASN A 31 -38.07 18.97 -9.20
N ARG A 32 -37.07 19.85 -9.46
CA ARG A 32 -36.35 20.94 -8.75
C ARG A 32 -37.22 22.23 -8.57
N PRO A 33 -36.81 23.37 -7.93
CA PRO A 33 -35.49 24.06 -8.00
C PRO A 33 -35.00 24.89 -6.75
N LEU A 34 -34.07 25.82 -7.04
CA LEU A 34 -32.97 26.54 -6.33
C LEU A 34 -33.30 27.74 -5.40
N LEU A 35 -32.23 28.31 -4.78
CA LEU A 35 -31.97 29.66 -4.16
C LEU A 35 -31.77 29.61 -2.62
N GLY A 36 -30.89 30.34 -1.90
CA GLY A 36 -29.92 31.42 -2.12
C GLY A 36 -29.32 31.85 -0.73
N PHE A 37 -28.15 32.49 -0.70
CA PHE A 37 -27.37 33.04 0.46
C PHE A 37 -28.08 34.24 1.16
N PRO A 38 -27.69 34.81 2.36
CA PRO A 38 -26.32 35.24 2.74
C PRO A 38 -25.87 35.37 4.24
N LEU A 39 -24.54 35.58 4.40
CA LEU A 39 -23.71 36.40 5.33
C LEU A 39 -24.17 36.79 6.77
N SER A 40 -23.28 36.66 7.76
CA SER A 40 -22.55 37.80 8.39
C SER A 40 -21.66 37.41 9.60
N VAL A 41 -20.68 38.29 9.86
CA VAL A 41 -19.53 38.22 10.77
C VAL A 41 -19.86 38.88 12.12
N THR A 42 -19.25 38.46 13.23
CA THR A 42 -18.81 39.39 14.29
C THR A 42 -17.75 38.77 15.21
N GLN A 43 -16.78 39.61 15.60
CA GLN A 43 -15.55 39.34 16.31
C GLN A 43 -15.60 39.86 17.77
N GLN A 44 -14.87 39.16 18.67
CA GLN A 44 -14.05 39.67 19.80
C GLN A 44 -14.74 40.18 21.11
N PRO A 45 -13.99 40.45 22.21
CA PRO A 45 -13.06 39.60 23.00
C PRO A 45 -13.18 39.85 24.54
N ARG A 46 -12.27 39.28 25.37
CA ARG A 46 -11.78 39.67 26.74
C ARG A 46 -11.62 38.42 27.64
N LYS A 47 -10.63 38.23 28.52
CA LYS A 47 -9.58 39.06 29.15
C LYS A 47 -8.51 38.13 29.76
N GLN A 48 -7.31 38.67 29.95
CA GLN A 48 -6.09 38.03 30.46
C GLN A 48 -5.91 38.15 31.99
N THR A 49 -5.12 37.19 32.54
CA THR A 49 -4.14 37.26 33.67
C THR A 49 -4.64 37.28 35.14
N PRO A 50 -3.80 36.87 36.16
CA PRO A 50 -2.35 36.58 36.13
C PRO A 50 -1.86 35.29 36.85
N LEU A 51 -0.55 35.03 36.62
CA LEU A 51 0.33 33.98 37.16
C LEU A 51 0.59 34.05 38.68
N GLN A 52 0.72 32.88 39.32
CA GLN A 52 1.59 32.68 40.49
C GLN A 52 2.41 31.39 40.34
N ARG A 53 3.73 31.51 40.55
CA ARG A 53 4.71 30.42 40.65
C ARG A 53 4.70 29.84 42.07
N LEU A 54 4.75 28.51 42.21
CA LEU A 54 5.27 27.83 43.40
C LEU A 54 6.13 26.63 42.97
N TYR A 55 7.27 26.49 43.65
CA TYR A 55 8.33 25.49 43.43
C TYR A 55 8.01 24.13 44.07
N SER A 56 8.53 23.08 43.42
CA SER A 56 9.00 21.77 43.94
C SER A 56 8.10 20.87 44.81
N SER A 57 7.80 19.67 44.29
CA SER A 57 8.32 18.40 44.84
C SER A 57 7.96 17.23 43.91
N GLN A 58 8.96 16.44 43.53
CA GLN A 58 8.77 15.21 42.77
C GLN A 58 8.10 14.17 43.68
N ARG A 59 6.85 13.80 43.38
CA ARG A 59 6.23 12.55 43.86
C ARG A 59 6.08 11.59 42.69
N LEU A 60 6.77 10.45 42.75
CA LEU A 60 6.55 9.31 41.87
C LEU A 60 5.08 8.88 41.97
N ARG A 61 4.32 9.02 40.87
CA ARG A 61 2.96 8.48 40.80
C ARG A 61 3.05 6.96 40.60
N PRO A 62 2.30 6.14 41.36
CA PRO A 62 2.23 4.71 41.07
C PRO A 62 1.60 4.50 39.70
N ARG A 63 2.17 3.57 38.93
CA ARG A 63 1.69 3.17 37.61
C ARG A 63 0.35 2.45 37.79
N VAL A 64 -0.75 3.15 37.48
CA VAL A 64 -2.09 2.55 37.48
C VAL A 64 -2.14 1.55 36.33
N TYR A 65 -2.13 0.25 36.65
CA TYR A 65 -2.44 -0.80 35.69
C TYR A 65 -3.97 -0.83 35.50
N PHE A 66 -4.42 -0.36 34.35
CA PHE A 66 -5.79 -0.62 33.92
C PHE A 66 -5.88 -2.08 33.42
N PRO A 67 -6.90 -2.85 33.83
CA PRO A 67 -7.08 -4.20 33.31
C PRO A 67 -7.36 -4.14 31.80
N GLU A 68 -6.59 -4.90 31.02
CA GLU A 68 -6.74 -4.96 29.57
C GLU A 68 -8.15 -5.44 29.19
N THR A 69 -8.78 -4.76 28.23
CA THR A 69 -10.07 -5.15 27.67
C THR A 69 -9.97 -6.50 26.94
N LEU A 70 -11.06 -7.27 26.84
CA LEU A 70 -11.11 -8.48 26.00
C LEU A 70 -10.63 -8.23 24.56
N ALA A 71 -10.76 -6.99 24.06
CA ALA A 71 -10.28 -6.55 22.76
C ALA A 71 -8.74 -6.53 22.62
N GLN A 72 -8.00 -6.30 23.71
CA GLN A 72 -6.54 -6.40 23.74
C GLN A 72 -6.04 -7.85 23.82
N LYS A 73 -6.88 -8.78 24.32
CA LYS A 73 -6.56 -10.20 24.41
C LYS A 73 -6.57 -10.94 23.07
N PHE A 74 -7.39 -10.51 22.10
CA PHE A 74 -7.43 -11.12 20.75
C PHE A 74 -6.53 -10.41 19.71
N GLY A 75 -6.09 -9.18 19.99
CA GLY A 75 -5.39 -8.33 19.03
C GLY A 75 -3.87 -8.50 18.96
N LYS A 76 -3.25 -9.17 19.94
CA LYS A 76 -1.83 -9.50 19.91
C LYS A 76 -1.67 -10.97 19.55
N ALA A 77 -1.13 -11.26 18.37
CA ALA A 77 -0.65 -12.61 18.10
C ALA A 77 0.53 -12.89 19.05
N ILE A 78 0.28 -13.60 20.14
CA ILE A 78 1.35 -14.07 21.02
C ILE A 78 2.03 -15.22 20.27
N ARG A 79 3.14 -14.94 19.59
CA ARG A 79 4.03 -16.00 19.14
C ARG A 79 4.54 -16.76 20.35
N ARG A 80 4.71 -18.07 20.19
CA ARG A 80 5.48 -18.86 21.16
C ARG A 80 6.86 -18.21 21.28
N PRO A 81 7.38 -17.97 22.50
CA PRO A 81 8.75 -17.51 22.69
C PRO A 81 9.71 -18.39 21.89
N GLY A 82 10.61 -17.78 21.10
CA GLY A 82 11.62 -18.51 20.32
C GLY A 82 11.22 -18.96 18.90
N ALA A 83 10.11 -18.48 18.34
CA ALA A 83 9.78 -18.67 16.93
C ALA A 83 9.96 -17.38 16.12
N PRO A 84 11.19 -16.87 15.88
CA PRO A 84 11.42 -15.76 14.97
C PRO A 84 11.08 -16.15 13.52
N SER A 85 10.54 -15.22 12.74
CA SER A 85 10.28 -15.43 11.32
C SER A 85 11.43 -14.88 10.52
N LYS A 86 11.83 -15.68 9.52
CA LYS A 86 12.84 -15.32 8.56
C LYS A 86 12.24 -15.50 7.18
N ALA A 87 12.53 -14.56 6.28
CA ALA A 87 12.17 -14.67 4.89
C ALA A 87 12.65 -16.00 4.33
N ARG A 88 11.79 -16.68 3.56
CA ARG A 88 12.16 -17.96 2.93
C ARG A 88 13.15 -17.80 1.78
N VAL A 89 13.17 -16.62 1.17
CA VAL A 89 14.01 -16.24 0.03
C VAL A 89 14.64 -14.88 0.32
N TYR A 90 15.79 -14.61 -0.29
CA TYR A 90 16.51 -13.32 -0.22
C TYR A 90 16.85 -12.82 1.20
N ALA A 91 16.76 -13.69 2.22
CA ALA A 91 16.79 -13.26 3.61
C ALA A 91 18.08 -12.56 4.03
N ASP A 92 19.22 -13.00 3.48
CA ASP A 92 20.54 -12.52 3.87
C ASP A 92 21.13 -11.55 2.83
N VAL A 93 20.34 -11.06 1.86
CA VAL A 93 20.81 -10.14 0.82
C VAL A 93 21.43 -8.89 1.45
N ASN A 94 20.72 -8.19 2.33
CA ASN A 94 21.27 -6.98 2.96
C ASN A 94 22.37 -7.25 3.98
N VAL A 95 22.45 -8.48 4.53
CA VAL A 95 23.55 -8.90 5.41
C VAL A 95 24.86 -9.00 4.64
N THR A 96 24.80 -9.45 3.38
CA THR A 96 25.98 -9.63 2.52
C THR A 96 26.36 -8.36 1.74
N ARG A 97 25.46 -7.38 1.63
CA ARG A 97 25.72 -6.09 0.97
C ARG A 97 26.57 -5.17 1.84
N PRO A 98 27.39 -4.30 1.22
CA PRO A 98 28.13 -3.27 1.96
C PRO A 98 27.15 -2.38 2.73
N LYS A 99 27.57 -1.85 3.88
CA LYS A 99 26.69 -1.10 4.80
C LYS A 99 26.03 0.09 4.10
N GLU A 100 26.75 0.76 3.21
CA GLU A 100 26.30 1.92 2.43
C GLU A 100 25.13 1.60 1.49
N TYR A 101 24.86 0.31 1.22
CA TYR A 101 23.73 -0.13 0.41
C TYR A 101 22.38 0.09 1.11
N TRP A 102 22.30 -0.24 2.41
CA TRP A 102 21.05 -0.21 3.19
C TRP A 102 21.05 0.83 4.31
N ASP A 103 22.20 1.36 4.72
CA ASP A 103 22.31 2.45 5.70
C ASP A 103 21.94 3.80 5.07
N TYR A 104 20.64 3.98 4.82
CA TYR A 104 20.10 5.20 4.24
C TYR A 104 20.17 6.40 5.20
N GLU A 105 20.43 6.21 6.49
CA GLU A 105 20.61 7.34 7.42
C GLU A 105 21.91 8.10 7.11
N SER A 106 22.94 7.37 6.68
CA SER A 106 24.23 7.92 6.25
C SER A 106 24.17 8.65 4.89
N LEU A 107 23.14 8.43 4.07
CA LEU A 107 23.05 8.98 2.71
C LEU A 107 23.19 10.52 2.68
N ALA A 108 24.14 11.01 1.91
CA ALA A 108 24.24 12.42 1.52
C ALA A 108 23.51 12.61 0.17
N ILE A 109 22.35 13.26 0.21
CA ILE A 109 21.57 13.56 -1.00
C ILE A 109 22.28 14.68 -1.76
N GLN A 110 22.63 14.40 -3.01
CA GLN A 110 22.98 15.43 -4.00
C GLN A 110 21.69 16.09 -4.46
N TRP A 111 21.60 17.41 -4.30
CA TRP A 111 20.39 18.17 -4.66
C TRP A 111 20.58 18.76 -6.05
N GLY A 112 19.65 18.49 -6.97
CA GLY A 112 19.53 19.18 -8.24
C GLY A 112 18.91 20.58 -8.10
N GLU A 113 18.87 21.31 -9.21
CA GLU A 113 18.29 22.64 -9.30
C GLU A 113 16.78 22.55 -9.53
N GLN A 114 15.98 23.13 -8.64
CA GLN A 114 14.51 23.07 -8.77
C GLN A 114 13.99 23.85 -9.99
N ASP A 115 14.67 24.93 -10.35
CA ASP A 115 14.27 25.83 -11.43
C ASP A 115 14.42 25.19 -12.83
N ASP A 116 15.08 24.03 -12.91
CA ASP A 116 15.12 23.19 -14.11
C ASP A 116 13.77 22.51 -14.40
N TYR A 117 12.78 22.63 -13.50
CA TYR A 117 11.49 21.96 -13.62
C TYR A 117 10.31 22.90 -13.43
N GLU A 118 9.43 22.94 -14.43
CA GLU A 118 8.20 23.72 -14.38
C GLU A 118 6.98 22.84 -14.09
N VAL A 119 6.14 23.27 -13.15
CA VAL A 119 4.88 22.58 -12.81
C VAL A 119 3.82 22.94 -13.85
N VAL A 120 3.24 21.92 -14.50
CA VAL A 120 2.15 22.09 -15.47
C VAL A 120 0.80 21.98 -14.78
N ARG A 121 0.55 20.87 -14.07
CA ARG A 121 -0.74 20.63 -13.41
C ARG A 121 -0.62 19.63 -12.28
N LYS A 122 -1.53 19.71 -11.32
CA LYS A 122 -1.65 18.70 -10.26
C LYS A 122 -2.27 17.42 -10.81
N VAL A 123 -1.66 16.28 -10.50
CA VAL A 123 -2.15 14.95 -10.93
C VAL A 123 -2.55 14.06 -9.75
N GLY A 124 -2.07 14.35 -8.54
CA GLY A 124 -2.38 13.52 -7.39
C GLY A 124 -2.12 14.20 -6.05
N ARG A 125 -2.69 13.61 -5.00
CA ARG A 125 -2.46 14.00 -3.62
C ARG A 125 -2.38 12.77 -2.74
N GLY A 126 -1.23 12.59 -2.09
CA GLY A 126 -1.00 11.54 -1.11
C GLY A 126 -1.11 12.05 0.32
N LYS A 127 -0.99 11.13 1.28
CA LYS A 127 -0.84 11.48 2.69
C LYS A 127 0.42 12.32 2.93
N TYR A 128 1.53 11.91 2.31
CA TYR A 128 2.87 12.46 2.54
C TYR A 128 3.41 13.33 1.39
N SER A 129 2.66 13.48 0.30
CA SER A 129 3.11 14.23 -0.88
C SER A 129 1.96 14.87 -1.64
N GLU A 130 2.32 15.79 -2.52
CA GLU A 130 1.50 16.28 -3.63
C GLU A 130 2.24 15.98 -4.93
N VAL A 131 1.50 15.57 -5.97
CA VAL A 131 2.10 15.06 -7.20
C VAL A 131 1.61 15.90 -8.38
N PHE A 132 2.55 16.34 -9.21
CA PHE A 132 2.31 17.22 -10.34
C PHE A 132 2.93 16.62 -11.61
N GLU A 133 2.27 16.82 -12.74
CA GLU A 133 2.92 16.74 -14.05
C GLU A 133 3.72 18.03 -14.24
N GLY A 134 4.94 17.89 -14.72
CA GLY A 134 5.83 18.99 -15.05
C GLY A 134 6.59 18.74 -16.34
N VAL A 135 7.43 19.69 -16.70
CA VAL A 135 8.37 19.61 -17.82
C VAL A 135 9.75 20.05 -17.37
N HIS A 136 10.79 19.44 -17.93
CA HIS A 136 12.16 19.89 -17.72
C HIS A 136 12.44 21.07 -18.67
N SER A 137 12.88 22.21 -18.12
CA SER A 137 12.89 23.51 -18.81
C SER A 137 13.82 23.55 -20.04
N THR A 138 14.92 22.81 -20.03
CA THR A 138 15.90 22.83 -21.13
C THR A 138 15.54 21.96 -22.33
N ASN A 139 14.89 20.80 -22.13
CA ASN A 139 14.63 19.82 -23.19
C ASN A 139 13.12 19.57 -23.42
N ASN A 140 12.24 20.22 -22.66
CA ASN A 140 10.78 20.06 -22.69
C ASN A 140 10.30 18.61 -22.47
N GLU A 141 11.12 17.74 -21.86
CA GLU A 141 10.71 16.38 -21.53
C GLU A 141 9.73 16.40 -20.35
N LYS A 142 8.65 15.63 -20.48
CA LYS A 142 7.65 15.49 -19.42
C LYS A 142 8.21 14.73 -18.24
N CYS A 143 7.87 15.19 -17.03
CA CYS A 143 8.24 14.52 -15.78
C CYS A 143 7.07 14.52 -14.78
N ILE A 144 7.27 13.79 -13.68
CA ILE A 144 6.40 13.83 -12.51
C ILE A 144 7.17 14.42 -11.33
N ILE A 145 6.64 15.49 -10.74
CA ILE A 145 7.22 16.18 -9.60
C ILE A 145 6.41 15.80 -8.35
N LYS A 146 7.00 15.01 -7.46
CA LYS A 146 6.43 14.62 -6.17
C LYS A 146 7.00 15.52 -5.08
N ILE A 147 6.24 16.56 -4.72
CA ILE A 147 6.59 17.46 -3.62
C ILE A 147 6.28 16.76 -2.29
N LEU A 148 7.29 16.61 -1.44
CA LEU A 148 7.15 15.93 -0.15
C LEU A 148 6.65 16.90 0.91
N LYS A 149 5.54 16.53 1.59
CA LYS A 149 5.06 17.27 2.76
C LYS A 149 6.06 17.15 3.90
N PRO A 150 5.98 18.00 4.95
CA PRO A 150 6.86 17.91 6.12
C PRO A 150 6.86 16.50 6.73
N VAL A 151 7.98 15.78 6.55
CA VAL A 151 8.24 14.45 7.08
C VAL A 151 9.65 14.37 7.66
N LYS A 152 9.93 13.35 8.48
CA LYS A 152 11.27 13.14 9.04
C LYS A 152 12.29 12.93 7.91
N LYS A 153 13.45 13.60 7.98
CA LYS A 153 14.56 13.46 7.02
C LYS A 153 14.94 11.99 6.75
N LYS A 154 14.93 11.15 7.79
CA LYS A 154 15.16 9.70 7.69
C LYS A 154 14.26 9.02 6.63
N LYS A 155 12.98 9.41 6.52
CA LYS A 155 12.06 8.85 5.53
C LYS A 155 12.40 9.28 4.10
N ILE A 156 12.81 10.53 3.91
CA ILE A 156 13.21 11.06 2.60
C ILE A 156 14.46 10.32 2.12
N LYS A 157 15.49 10.23 2.97
CA LYS A 157 16.72 9.50 2.63
C LYS A 157 16.44 8.03 2.30
N ARG A 158 15.54 7.38 3.03
CA ARG A 158 15.13 6.00 2.75
C ARG A 158 14.51 5.86 1.36
N GLU A 159 13.52 6.69 1.04
CA GLU A 159 12.84 6.65 -0.27
C GLU A 159 13.83 6.89 -1.41
N VAL A 160 14.69 7.91 -1.28
CA VAL A 160 15.75 8.19 -2.27
C VAL A 160 16.71 7.02 -2.41
N LYS A 161 17.20 6.46 -1.30
CA LYS A 161 18.16 5.35 -1.33
C LYS A 161 17.59 4.11 -2.00
N ILE A 162 16.34 3.77 -1.67
CA ILE A 162 15.62 2.65 -2.29
C ILE A 162 15.46 2.87 -3.79
N LEU A 163 15.01 4.05 -4.20
CA LEU A 163 14.84 4.39 -5.63
C LEU A 163 16.17 4.36 -6.39
N GLN A 164 17.26 4.83 -5.78
CA GLN A 164 18.60 4.73 -6.37
C GLN A 164 19.04 3.27 -6.55
N ASN A 165 18.84 2.44 -5.53
CA ASN A 165 19.22 1.01 -5.60
C ASN A 165 18.37 0.21 -6.60
N LEU A 166 17.11 0.60 -6.81
CA LEU A 166 16.19 -0.08 -7.72
C LEU A 166 16.16 0.49 -9.15
N CYS A 167 16.91 1.58 -9.40
CA CYS A 167 16.95 2.22 -10.71
C CYS A 167 17.41 1.25 -11.80
N GLY A 168 16.70 1.24 -12.95
CA GLY A 168 16.95 0.30 -14.04
C GLY A 168 16.31 -1.08 -13.86
N GLY A 169 15.65 -1.33 -12.72
CA GLY A 169 14.88 -2.54 -12.48
C GLY A 169 13.65 -2.67 -13.39
N PRO A 170 13.22 -3.92 -13.70
CA PRO A 170 12.03 -4.15 -14.51
C PRO A 170 10.79 -3.56 -13.84
N ASN A 171 10.06 -2.72 -14.57
CA ASN A 171 8.78 -2.14 -14.15
C ASN A 171 8.86 -1.33 -12.84
N ILE A 172 10.05 -0.78 -12.52
CA ILE A 172 10.25 0.17 -11.42
C ILE A 172 10.30 1.57 -12.00
N VAL A 173 9.57 2.52 -11.41
CA VAL A 173 9.65 3.92 -11.82
C VAL A 173 11.05 4.50 -11.63
N LYS A 174 11.55 5.18 -12.67
CA LYS A 174 12.85 5.85 -12.64
C LYS A 174 12.77 7.18 -11.88
N LEU A 175 13.57 7.30 -10.83
CA LEU A 175 13.92 8.58 -10.22
C LEU A 175 14.93 9.28 -11.13
N LEU A 176 14.57 10.45 -11.64
CA LEU A 176 15.42 11.27 -12.50
C LEU A 176 16.30 12.21 -11.67
N ASP A 177 15.71 12.85 -10.66
CA ASP A 177 16.39 13.87 -9.87
C ASP A 177 15.77 14.04 -8.48
N VAL A 178 16.51 14.66 -7.57
CA VAL A 178 16.09 15.04 -6.24
C VAL A 178 16.39 16.52 -6.04
N VAL A 179 15.36 17.36 -6.11
CA VAL A 179 15.49 18.82 -6.02
C VAL A 179 14.94 19.33 -4.70
N ARG A 180 15.28 20.58 -4.37
CA ARG A 180 14.79 21.22 -3.16
C ARG A 180 14.60 22.71 -3.37
N ASP A 181 13.45 23.19 -2.92
CA ASP A 181 13.11 24.60 -2.99
C ASP A 181 14.10 25.43 -2.16
N GLN A 182 14.67 26.47 -2.76
CA GLN A 182 15.77 27.19 -2.12
C GLN A 182 15.29 28.03 -0.92
N GLN A 183 14.04 28.47 -0.90
CA GLN A 183 13.48 29.29 0.18
C GLN A 183 12.92 28.43 1.31
N SER A 184 11.96 27.55 1.01
CA SER A 184 11.26 26.71 1.98
C SER A 184 12.04 25.45 2.38
N LYS A 185 13.08 25.09 1.63
CA LYS A 185 13.83 23.83 1.79
C LYS A 185 12.96 22.58 1.62
N THR A 186 11.83 22.70 0.94
CA THR A 186 10.91 21.59 0.67
C THR A 186 11.51 20.67 -0.40
N PRO A 187 11.71 19.38 -0.11
CA PRO A 187 12.27 18.44 -1.07
C PRO A 187 11.22 17.91 -2.04
N SER A 188 11.63 17.71 -3.28
CA SER A 188 10.81 17.12 -4.35
C SER A 188 11.59 16.00 -5.03
N LEU A 189 10.89 14.92 -5.37
CA LEU A 189 11.43 13.82 -6.15
C LEU A 189 10.89 13.94 -7.57
N VAL A 190 11.78 13.94 -8.57
CA VAL A 190 11.43 14.04 -9.98
C VAL A 190 11.52 12.65 -10.61
N PHE A 191 10.46 12.23 -11.28
CA PHE A 191 10.37 10.91 -11.92
C PHE A 191 10.11 11.03 -13.41
N GLU A 192 10.37 9.95 -14.13
CA GLU A 192 9.90 9.80 -15.51
C GLU A 192 8.37 9.95 -15.59
N TYR A 193 7.89 10.57 -16.67
CA TYR A 193 6.46 10.61 -16.93
C TYR A 193 5.97 9.27 -17.49
N VAL A 194 4.93 8.73 -16.86
CA VAL A 194 4.25 7.51 -17.30
C VAL A 194 2.80 7.84 -17.64
N LYS A 195 2.39 7.54 -18.88
CA LYS A 195 0.98 7.58 -19.27
C LYS A 195 0.22 6.52 -18.47
N ASN A 196 -0.86 6.91 -17.82
CA ASN A 196 -1.65 6.02 -16.98
C ASN A 196 -3.14 6.10 -17.28
N THR A 197 -3.80 4.96 -17.35
CA THR A 197 -5.26 4.86 -17.27
C THR A 197 -5.67 4.52 -15.84
N ASP A 198 -6.60 5.29 -15.25
CA ASP A 198 -7.09 5.02 -13.89
C ASP A 198 -7.62 3.59 -13.78
N PHE A 199 -7.20 2.86 -12.74
CA PHE A 199 -7.52 1.45 -12.57
C PHE A 199 -9.03 1.19 -12.46
N LYS A 200 -9.83 2.15 -11.97
CA LYS A 200 -11.30 2.00 -11.88
C LYS A 200 -11.95 1.99 -13.26
N VAL A 201 -11.31 2.61 -14.24
CA VAL A 201 -11.73 2.60 -15.64
C VAL A 201 -11.14 1.38 -16.35
N LEU A 202 -9.85 1.09 -16.11
CA LEU A 202 -9.12 0.04 -16.82
C LEU A 202 -9.50 -1.39 -16.37
N TYR A 203 -9.51 -1.67 -15.07
CA TYR A 203 -9.68 -3.04 -14.57
C TYR A 203 -10.99 -3.71 -15.03
N PRO A 204 -12.15 -3.02 -15.09
CA PRO A 204 -13.38 -3.61 -15.62
C PRO A 204 -13.30 -4.02 -17.11
N THR A 205 -12.39 -3.42 -17.89
CA THR A 205 -12.25 -3.69 -19.33
C THR A 205 -11.21 -4.76 -19.65
N LEU A 206 -10.40 -5.18 -18.67
CA LEU A 206 -9.34 -6.17 -18.90
C LEU A 206 -9.91 -7.55 -19.21
N SER A 207 -9.33 -8.20 -20.22
CA SER A 207 -9.56 -9.62 -20.48
C SER A 207 -8.87 -10.49 -19.43
N ASP A 208 -9.23 -11.78 -19.35
CA ASP A 208 -8.51 -12.75 -18.50
C ASP A 208 -7.01 -12.77 -18.82
N PHE A 209 -6.66 -12.71 -20.11
CA PHE A 209 -5.26 -12.65 -20.54
C PHE A 209 -4.56 -11.37 -20.06
N ASP A 210 -5.23 -10.22 -20.15
CA ASP A 210 -4.63 -8.96 -19.69
C ASP A 210 -4.41 -8.93 -18.18
N ILE A 211 -5.35 -9.48 -17.41
CA ILE A 211 -5.18 -9.61 -15.95
C ILE A 211 -3.94 -10.45 -15.65
N ARG A 212 -3.79 -11.62 -16.29
CA ARG A 212 -2.61 -12.48 -16.11
C ARG A 212 -1.33 -11.76 -16.52
N TYR A 213 -1.35 -11.04 -17.64
CA TYR A 213 -0.23 -10.29 -18.16
C TYR A 213 0.23 -9.20 -17.17
N TYR A 214 -0.68 -8.34 -16.70
CA TYR A 214 -0.31 -7.25 -15.78
C TYR A 214 0.06 -7.76 -14.38
N ILE A 215 -0.56 -8.84 -13.90
CA ILE A 215 -0.11 -9.52 -12.68
C ILE A 215 1.32 -10.05 -12.84
N TYR A 216 1.64 -10.65 -13.98
CA TYR A 216 3.00 -11.13 -14.26
C TYR A 216 4.01 -9.98 -14.35
N GLU A 217 3.67 -8.87 -15.00
CA GLU A 217 4.53 -7.68 -15.06
C GLU A 217 4.77 -7.07 -13.66
N LEU A 218 3.75 -7.07 -12.78
CA LEU A 218 3.90 -6.63 -11.39
C LEU A 218 4.75 -7.62 -10.58
N LEU A 219 4.61 -8.93 -10.81
CA LEU A 219 5.45 -9.95 -10.17
C LEU A 219 6.93 -9.76 -10.50
N LYS A 220 7.28 -9.35 -11.74
CA LYS A 220 8.68 -9.03 -12.10
C LYS A 220 9.24 -7.88 -11.26
N ALA A 221 8.46 -6.83 -11.04
CA ALA A 221 8.86 -5.70 -10.19
C ALA A 221 9.07 -6.13 -8.74
N LEU A 222 8.16 -6.96 -8.21
CA LEU A 222 8.22 -7.45 -6.83
C LEU A 222 9.39 -8.42 -6.62
N ASP A 223 9.56 -9.42 -7.48
CA ASP A 223 10.70 -10.33 -7.39
C ASP A 223 12.03 -9.58 -7.50
N PHE A 224 12.12 -8.61 -8.41
CA PHE A 224 13.30 -7.76 -8.51
C PHE A 224 13.57 -7.00 -7.20
N CYS A 225 12.61 -6.24 -6.66
CA CYS A 225 12.87 -5.46 -5.45
C CYS A 225 13.13 -6.36 -4.22
N HIS A 226 12.45 -7.51 -4.12
CA HIS A 226 12.71 -8.51 -3.09
C HIS A 226 14.12 -9.09 -3.20
N SER A 227 14.59 -9.40 -4.42
CA SER A 227 15.96 -9.85 -4.70
C SER A 227 17.02 -8.79 -4.37
N GLN A 228 16.63 -7.51 -4.38
CA GLN A 228 17.44 -6.37 -3.94
C GLN A 228 17.32 -6.10 -2.43
N GLY A 229 16.66 -6.98 -1.67
CA GLY A 229 16.52 -6.88 -0.22
C GLY A 229 15.49 -5.84 0.23
N ILE A 230 14.55 -5.44 -0.61
CA ILE A 230 13.62 -4.33 -0.34
C ILE A 230 12.17 -4.84 -0.39
N MET A 231 11.37 -4.47 0.62
CA MET A 231 9.91 -4.68 0.64
C MET A 231 9.21 -3.39 0.23
N HIS A 232 8.18 -3.45 -0.62
CA HIS A 232 7.44 -2.26 -1.06
C HIS A 232 6.48 -1.74 0.03
N ARG A 233 5.75 -2.65 0.72
CA ARG A 233 4.84 -2.42 1.85
C ARG A 233 3.62 -1.53 1.60
N ASP A 234 3.34 -1.15 0.36
CA ASP A 234 2.09 -0.45 -0.03
C ASP A 234 1.65 -0.82 -1.47
N VAL A 235 1.76 -2.09 -1.83
CA VAL A 235 1.27 -2.60 -3.12
C VAL A 235 -0.25 -2.47 -3.16
N LYS A 236 -0.78 -1.74 -4.14
CA LYS A 236 -2.22 -1.50 -4.35
C LYS A 236 -2.44 -0.93 -5.76
N PRO A 237 -3.67 -0.93 -6.29
CA PRO A 237 -3.96 -0.46 -7.66
C PRO A 237 -3.53 0.99 -7.93
N HIS A 238 -3.61 1.86 -6.90
CA HIS A 238 -3.21 3.27 -7.02
C HIS A 238 -1.69 3.46 -7.22
N ASN A 239 -0.89 2.46 -6.85
CA ASN A 239 0.56 2.49 -6.95
C ASN A 239 1.08 1.66 -8.14
N VAL A 240 0.18 1.27 -9.06
CA VAL A 240 0.52 0.54 -10.28
C VAL A 240 0.03 1.34 -11.47
N LEU A 241 0.96 1.96 -12.19
CA LEU A 241 0.64 2.71 -13.40
C LEU A 241 0.66 1.77 -14.60
N ILE A 242 -0.36 1.89 -15.47
CA ILE A 242 -0.48 1.06 -16.67
C ILE A 242 -0.72 1.96 -17.89
N ASP A 243 0.21 1.86 -18.84
CA ASP A 243 0.00 2.30 -20.22
C ASP A 243 -0.54 1.11 -21.01
N HIS A 244 -1.86 1.01 -21.10
CA HIS A 244 -2.52 -0.16 -21.69
C HIS A 244 -2.27 -0.28 -23.20
N GLU A 245 -2.10 0.86 -23.89
CA GLU A 245 -1.82 0.91 -25.32
C GLU A 245 -0.45 0.31 -25.63
N LYS A 246 0.56 0.62 -24.81
CA LYS A 246 1.93 0.07 -24.95
C LYS A 246 2.14 -1.25 -24.21
N ARG A 247 1.13 -1.72 -23.46
CA ARG A 247 1.21 -2.88 -22.57
C ARG A 247 2.37 -2.82 -21.58
N LYS A 248 2.59 -1.65 -20.98
CA LYS A 248 3.66 -1.41 -19.99
C LYS A 248 3.09 -1.10 -18.61
N LEU A 249 3.82 -1.49 -17.57
CA LEU A 249 3.45 -1.36 -16.17
C LEU A 249 4.62 -0.79 -15.37
N TRP A 250 4.32 0.09 -14.41
CA TRP A 250 5.30 0.60 -13.46
C TRP A 250 4.76 0.55 -12.03
N LEU A 251 5.58 0.06 -11.11
CA LEU A 251 5.35 0.15 -9.66
C LEU A 251 5.93 1.47 -9.14
N ILE A 252 5.09 2.25 -8.46
CA ILE A 252 5.40 3.60 -7.97
C ILE A 252 5.22 3.72 -6.44
N ASP A 253 5.63 4.87 -5.91
CA ASP A 253 5.45 5.27 -4.50
C ASP A 253 6.16 4.38 -3.47
N TRP A 254 7.49 4.49 -3.46
CA TRP A 254 8.38 3.76 -2.56
C TRP A 254 8.53 4.39 -1.17
N GLY A 255 7.69 5.37 -0.81
CA GLY A 255 7.81 6.11 0.46
C GLY A 255 7.57 5.28 1.73
N LEU A 256 6.85 4.16 1.60
CA LEU A 256 6.65 3.18 2.68
C LEU A 256 7.57 1.96 2.59
N ALA A 257 8.37 1.83 1.54
CA ALA A 257 9.29 0.71 1.38
C ALA A 257 10.37 0.66 2.48
N GLU A 258 11.01 -0.49 2.64
CA GLU A 258 12.06 -0.73 3.63
C GLU A 258 13.05 -1.79 3.17
N PHE A 259 14.28 -1.70 3.67
CA PHE A 259 15.25 -2.78 3.61
C PHE A 259 14.87 -3.88 4.61
N TYR A 260 14.89 -5.13 4.17
CA TYR A 260 14.66 -6.27 5.04
C TYR A 260 15.97 -6.71 5.73
N HIS A 261 15.92 -6.93 7.04
CA HIS A 261 16.97 -7.60 7.79
C HIS A 261 16.35 -8.73 8.65
N PRO A 262 16.94 -9.94 8.68
CA PRO A 262 16.43 -11.04 9.49
C PRO A 262 16.35 -10.66 10.97
N GLY A 263 15.19 -10.91 11.59
CA GLY A 263 14.95 -10.63 13.00
C GLY A 263 14.68 -9.15 13.34
N GLU A 264 14.68 -8.25 12.36
CA GLU A 264 14.25 -6.87 12.58
C GLU A 264 12.73 -6.78 12.77
N GLU A 265 12.31 -5.98 13.75
CA GLU A 265 10.90 -5.66 13.98
C GLU A 265 10.50 -4.40 13.20
N PHE A 266 9.52 -4.54 12.31
CA PHE A 266 9.04 -3.46 11.48
C PHE A 266 7.70 -2.89 11.98
N ASN A 267 7.50 -1.59 11.73
CA ASN A 267 6.24 -0.93 12.06
C ASN A 267 5.07 -1.51 11.24
N VAL A 268 4.00 -1.93 11.92
CA VAL A 268 2.80 -2.50 11.27
C VAL A 268 1.82 -1.47 10.69
N ARG A 269 2.02 -0.18 10.97
CA ARG A 269 1.19 0.94 10.48
C ARG A 269 1.57 1.38 9.06
N VAL A 270 1.81 0.40 8.19
CA VAL A 270 2.09 0.53 6.75
C VAL A 270 0.95 -0.06 5.92
N ALA A 271 0.99 0.07 4.58
CA ALA A 271 -0.06 -0.33 3.67
C ALA A 271 -1.44 0.36 3.87
N SER A 272 -2.21 0.39 2.79
CA SER A 272 -3.61 0.83 2.78
C SER A 272 -4.53 -0.29 3.29
N ARG A 273 -5.55 0.04 4.10
CA ARG A 273 -6.36 -0.92 4.90
C ARG A 273 -6.73 -2.21 4.16
N TYR A 274 -7.29 -2.09 2.96
CA TYR A 274 -7.82 -3.23 2.20
C TYR A 274 -6.77 -4.22 1.71
N PHE A 275 -5.49 -3.81 1.72
CA PHE A 275 -4.35 -4.58 1.25
C PHE A 275 -3.41 -5.00 2.38
N LYS A 276 -3.75 -4.69 3.64
CA LYS A 276 -2.97 -5.11 4.81
C LYS A 276 -2.98 -6.63 4.95
N GLY A 277 -1.79 -7.22 5.04
CA GLY A 277 -1.59 -8.61 5.48
C GLY A 277 -2.11 -8.85 6.89
N PRO A 278 -2.59 -10.07 7.22
CA PRO A 278 -3.00 -10.42 8.57
C PRO A 278 -1.95 -10.09 9.63
N GLU A 279 -0.66 -10.26 9.32
CA GLU A 279 0.48 -9.92 10.15
C GLU A 279 0.43 -8.45 10.64
N LEU A 280 0.02 -7.51 9.78
CA LEU A 280 -0.12 -6.10 10.17
C LEU A 280 -1.35 -5.87 11.07
N LEU A 281 -2.37 -6.71 10.93
CA LEU A 281 -3.65 -6.58 11.65
C LEU A 281 -3.60 -7.24 13.04
N VAL A 282 -2.68 -8.17 13.26
CA VAL A 282 -2.45 -8.87 14.54
C VAL A 282 -1.15 -8.45 15.25
N ASP A 283 -0.54 -7.37 14.79
CA ASP A 283 0.67 -6.75 15.35
C ASP A 283 1.92 -7.67 15.35
N LEU A 284 2.08 -8.46 14.30
CA LEU A 284 3.25 -9.30 14.09
C LEU A 284 4.33 -8.51 13.33
N GLN A 285 5.41 -8.13 14.01
CA GLN A 285 6.35 -7.11 13.52
C GLN A 285 7.55 -7.66 12.74
N ASP A 286 7.90 -8.94 12.91
CA ASP A 286 9.01 -9.60 12.21
C ASP A 286 8.58 -10.16 10.83
N TYR A 287 7.77 -9.39 10.11
CA TYR A 287 7.29 -9.75 8.77
C TYR A 287 8.35 -9.52 7.69
N ASP A 288 8.11 -10.06 6.50
CA ASP A 288 9.05 -10.06 5.38
C ASP A 288 8.36 -9.72 4.04
N TYR A 289 9.07 -9.96 2.93
CA TYR A 289 8.62 -9.75 1.56
C TYR A 289 7.24 -10.34 1.24
N SER A 290 6.82 -11.40 1.94
CA SER A 290 5.52 -12.05 1.75
C SER A 290 4.33 -11.12 2.03
N LEU A 291 4.53 -10.01 2.75
CA LEU A 291 3.53 -8.97 2.91
C LEU A 291 3.05 -8.41 1.57
N ASP A 292 3.98 -8.14 0.65
CA ASP A 292 3.65 -7.61 -0.68
C ASP A 292 2.85 -8.64 -1.51
N MET A 293 3.10 -9.93 -1.28
CA MET A 293 2.39 -11.03 -1.94
C MET A 293 0.93 -11.13 -1.47
N TRP A 294 0.66 -10.84 -0.20
CA TRP A 294 -0.72 -10.72 0.29
C TRP A 294 -1.45 -9.57 -0.39
N SER A 295 -0.81 -8.40 -0.46
CA SER A 295 -1.37 -7.22 -1.11
C SER A 295 -1.65 -7.46 -2.60
N LEU A 296 -0.72 -8.12 -3.31
CA LEU A 296 -0.91 -8.59 -4.69
C LEU A 296 -2.12 -9.53 -4.81
N GLY A 297 -2.25 -10.50 -3.92
CA GLY A 297 -3.38 -11.43 -3.89
C GLY A 297 -4.72 -10.69 -3.72
N CYS A 298 -4.76 -9.64 -2.89
CA CYS A 298 -5.94 -8.80 -2.71
C CYS A 298 -6.30 -8.02 -3.99
N MET A 299 -5.31 -7.50 -4.72
CA MET A 299 -5.50 -6.87 -6.04
C MET A 299 -6.03 -7.87 -7.06
N PHE A 300 -5.38 -9.03 -7.17
CA PHE A 300 -5.75 -10.07 -8.11
C PHE A 300 -7.17 -10.57 -7.88
N ALA A 301 -7.53 -10.85 -6.62
CA ALA A 301 -8.90 -11.21 -6.24
C ALA A 301 -9.90 -10.11 -6.62
N GLY A 302 -9.56 -8.84 -6.43
CA GLY A 302 -10.40 -7.71 -6.82
C GLY A 302 -10.68 -7.68 -8.32
N MET A 303 -9.66 -7.94 -9.14
CA MET A 303 -9.78 -7.99 -10.61
C MET A 303 -10.64 -9.17 -11.09
N ILE A 304 -10.32 -10.41 -10.66
CA ILE A 304 -11.00 -11.61 -11.18
C ILE A 304 -12.45 -11.74 -10.71
N PHE A 305 -12.75 -11.30 -9.48
CA PHE A 305 -14.11 -11.33 -8.94
C PHE A 305 -14.89 -10.03 -9.21
N ARG A 306 -14.27 -9.06 -9.91
CA ARG A 306 -14.83 -7.73 -10.18
C ARG A 306 -15.41 -7.08 -8.92
N LYS A 307 -14.66 -7.17 -7.82
CA LYS A 307 -15.07 -6.71 -6.50
C LYS A 307 -13.95 -5.92 -5.85
N GLU A 308 -14.05 -4.60 -5.90
CA GLU A 308 -13.02 -3.71 -5.41
C GLU A 308 -13.53 -2.78 -4.29
N PRO A 309 -12.93 -2.82 -3.08
CA PRO A 309 -11.93 -3.78 -2.62
C PRO A 309 -12.50 -5.18 -2.37
N PHE A 310 -11.68 -6.23 -2.47
CA PHE A 310 -12.13 -7.60 -2.23
C PHE A 310 -12.52 -7.84 -0.76
N PHE A 311 -11.65 -7.40 0.15
CA PHE A 311 -11.90 -7.35 1.59
C PHE A 311 -12.21 -5.91 2.01
N HIS A 312 -13.47 -5.64 2.33
CA HIS A 312 -13.97 -4.31 2.64
C HIS A 312 -14.28 -4.18 4.14
N GLY A 313 -13.24 -3.96 4.95
CA GLY A 313 -13.36 -3.69 6.39
C GLY A 313 -13.52 -2.20 6.69
N GLN A 314 -14.39 -1.85 7.63
CA GLN A 314 -14.63 -0.45 8.03
C GLN A 314 -13.43 0.15 8.78
N ASP A 315 -12.72 -0.68 9.54
CA ASP A 315 -11.49 -0.36 10.25
C ASP A 315 -10.52 -1.56 10.18
N ASN A 316 -9.37 -1.48 10.86
CA ASN A 316 -8.39 -2.57 10.83
C ASN A 316 -8.90 -3.86 11.49
N TYR A 317 -9.78 -3.75 12.49
CA TYR A 317 -10.34 -4.92 13.17
C TYR A 317 -11.38 -5.61 12.30
N ASP A 318 -12.35 -4.86 11.75
CA ASP A 318 -13.33 -5.41 10.81
C ASP A 318 -12.65 -5.95 9.54
N GLN A 319 -11.52 -5.36 9.11
CA GLN A 319 -10.71 -5.92 8.02
C GLN A 319 -10.26 -7.36 8.31
N LEU A 320 -9.73 -7.63 9.52
CA LEU A 320 -9.35 -8.98 9.93
C LEU A 320 -10.56 -9.91 9.98
N VAL A 321 -11.72 -9.41 10.44
CA VAL A 321 -12.98 -10.17 10.43
C VAL A 321 -13.42 -10.54 9.01
N LYS A 322 -13.30 -9.63 8.03
CA LYS A 322 -13.63 -9.94 6.62
C LYS A 322 -12.73 -11.04 6.06
N ILE A 323 -11.43 -10.99 6.39
CA ILE A 323 -10.44 -11.99 5.99
C ILE A 323 -10.77 -13.35 6.63
N ALA A 324 -11.03 -13.39 7.93
CA ALA A 324 -11.36 -14.63 8.63
C ALA A 324 -12.65 -15.27 8.09
N LYS A 325 -13.69 -14.47 7.81
CA LYS A 325 -14.97 -14.96 7.26
C LYS A 325 -14.80 -15.61 5.88
N SER A 326 -13.93 -15.08 5.01
CA SER A 326 -13.69 -15.69 3.70
C SER A 326 -12.94 -17.03 3.83
N ALA A 327 -11.94 -17.11 4.71
CA ALA A 327 -11.20 -18.33 4.99
C ALA A 327 -12.10 -19.43 5.58
N LEU A 328 -12.95 -19.08 6.55
CA LEU A 328 -13.89 -20.01 7.19
C LEU A 328 -15.03 -20.44 6.25
N GLY A 329 -15.50 -19.54 5.37
CA GLY A 329 -16.48 -19.88 4.33
C GLY A 329 -15.96 -20.94 3.34
N SER A 330 -14.66 -20.90 3.01
CA SER A 330 -13.99 -21.90 2.19
C SER A 330 -13.86 -23.26 2.90
N PHE A 331 -13.51 -23.26 4.19
CA PHE A 331 -13.44 -24.49 5.00
C PHE A 331 -14.79 -25.22 5.09
N ASN A 332 -15.88 -24.48 5.28
CA ASN A 332 -17.23 -25.05 5.38
C ASN A 332 -17.73 -25.61 4.04
N ARG A 333 -17.41 -24.96 2.91
CA ARG A 333 -17.75 -25.51 1.57
C ARG A 333 -16.94 -26.75 1.23
N HIS A 334 -15.64 -26.76 1.51
CA HIS A 334 -14.80 -27.92 1.24
C HIS A 334 -15.21 -29.14 2.08
N SER A 335 -15.58 -28.93 3.35
CA SER A 335 -16.11 -29.97 4.22
C SER A 335 -17.48 -30.49 3.77
N ARG A 336 -18.34 -29.62 3.22
CA ARG A 336 -19.65 -30.01 2.66
C ARG A 336 -19.50 -30.77 1.35
N ASN A 337 -18.60 -30.37 0.46
CA ASN A 337 -18.35 -31.06 -0.80
C ASN A 337 -17.77 -32.46 -0.56
N LYS A 338 -16.81 -32.62 0.35
CA LYS A 338 -16.31 -33.96 0.74
C LYS A 338 -17.41 -34.86 1.33
N LYS A 339 -18.30 -34.31 2.15
CA LYS A 339 -19.46 -35.06 2.67
C LYS A 339 -20.49 -35.41 1.59
N MET A 340 -20.63 -34.61 0.53
CA MET A 340 -21.51 -34.92 -0.59
C MET A 340 -20.89 -35.94 -1.55
N GLU A 341 -19.57 -35.92 -1.73
CA GLU A 341 -18.83 -36.88 -2.55
C GLU A 341 -18.85 -38.28 -1.91
N GLN A 342 -18.61 -38.37 -0.59
CA GLN A 342 -18.75 -39.61 0.18
C GLN A 342 -20.18 -40.18 0.22
N ARG A 343 -21.20 -39.34 0.00
CA ARG A 343 -22.61 -39.77 -0.10
C ARG A 343 -23.04 -40.18 -1.50
N ARG A 344 -22.19 -40.00 -2.51
CA ARG A 344 -22.41 -40.45 -3.89
C ARG A 344 -21.69 -41.77 -4.18
N GLU A 345 -20.76 -42.16 -3.32
CA GLU A 345 -20.01 -43.44 -3.36
C GLU A 345 -20.65 -44.53 -2.49
N HIS A 346 -21.82 -44.26 -1.90
CA HIS A 346 -22.71 -45.22 -1.23
C HIS A 346 -24.09 -45.07 -1.84
#